data_AF-G8NQD6-F1
#
_entry.id   AF-G8NQD6-F1
#
_cell.length_a   1.000
_cell.length_b   1.000
_cell.length_c   1.000
_cell.angle_alpha   90.00
_cell.angle_beta   90.00
_cell.angle_gamma   90.00
#
_symmetry.space_group_name_H-M   'P 1'
#
loop_
_entity.id
_entity.type
_entity.pdbx_description
1 polymer ?
#
loop_
_entity_poly.entity_id
_entity_poly.type
_entity_poly.pdbx_seq_one_letter_code
_entity_poly.pdbx_strand_id
1 'polypeptide(L)'
;MAANALVQTRIDADVRDRATAVLEEQGMTVSEAVRILLTRTANEGALPFTPANNEAYNAWFRAKVQEALDDPRPAVSREEVDRRMAERRASARAKLR
;
A
#
# COMPACT_ATOMS: atom_id res chain seq x y z
N MET A 1 -6.08 -3.02 -31.23
CA MET A 1 -7.14 -3.48 -30.30
C MET A 1 -7.80 -2.26 -29.70
N ALA A 2 -9.11 -2.09 -29.82
CA ALA A 2 -9.80 -0.98 -29.17
C ALA A 2 -9.74 -1.16 -27.64
N ALA A 3 -9.46 -0.10 -26.88
CA ALA A 3 -9.48 -0.15 -25.43
C ALA A 3 -10.94 -0.28 -24.95
N ASN A 4 -11.34 -1.51 -24.59
CA ASN A 4 -12.71 -1.86 -24.19
C ASN A 4 -12.82 -2.34 -22.73
N ALA A 5 -11.72 -2.31 -21.97
CA ALA A 5 -11.73 -2.65 -20.55
C ALA A 5 -12.43 -1.55 -19.74
N LEU A 6 -13.44 -1.95 -18.96
CA LEU A 6 -14.21 -1.03 -18.12
C LEU A 6 -13.65 -1.03 -16.69
N VAL A 7 -13.50 0.18 -16.12
CA VAL A 7 -13.14 0.37 -14.72
C VAL A 7 -14.36 0.93 -13.99
N GLN A 8 -14.87 0.19 -13.00
CA GLN A 8 -15.96 0.62 -12.12
C GLN A 8 -15.45 0.68 -10.68
N THR A 9 -15.74 1.78 -9.99
CA THR A 9 -15.35 1.98 -8.59
C THR A 9 -16.46 2.74 -7.87
N ARG A 10 -16.72 2.38 -6.62
CA ARG A 10 -17.69 3.07 -5.79
C ARG A 10 -17.05 4.32 -5.19
N ILE A 11 -17.77 5.43 -5.26
CA ILE A 11 -17.39 6.70 -4.65
C ILE A 11 -18.65 7.37 -4.13
N ASP A 12 -18.48 8.20 -3.11
CA ASP A 12 -19.54 9.08 -2.62
C ASP A 12 -20.03 10.02 -3.73
N ALA A 13 -21.35 10.26 -3.78
CA ALA A 13 -21.97 11.06 -4.84
C ALA A 13 -21.51 12.52 -4.81
N ASP A 14 -21.35 13.11 -3.62
CA ASP A 14 -20.92 14.50 -3.47
C ASP A 14 -19.45 14.65 -3.88
N VAL A 15 -18.63 13.61 -3.66
CA VAL A 15 -17.25 13.58 -4.14
C VAL A 15 -17.21 13.49 -5.67
N ARG A 16 -18.04 12.63 -6.28
CA ARG A 16 -18.15 12.53 -7.75
C ARG A 16 -18.52 13.88 -8.35
N ASP A 17 -19.56 14.53 -7.84
CA ASP A 17 -20.10 15.74 -8.45
C ASP A 17 -19.13 16.92 -8.33
N ARG A 18 -18.46 17.06 -7.18
CA ARG A 18 -17.39 18.07 -7.03
C ARG A 18 -16.19 17.78 -7.93
N ALA A 19 -15.79 16.52 -8.07
CA ALA A 19 -14.67 16.15 -8.94
C ALA A 19 -15.00 16.45 -10.42
N THR A 20 -16.23 16.14 -10.87
CA THR A 20 -16.70 16.47 -12.21
C THR A 20 -16.61 17.97 -12.46
N ALA A 21 -17.15 18.80 -11.58
CA ALA A 21 -17.15 20.26 -11.75
C ALA A 21 -15.72 20.84 -11.86
N VAL A 22 -14.80 20.39 -11.00
CA VAL A 22 -13.40 20.86 -11.03
C VAL A 22 -12.69 20.44 -12.32
N LEU A 23 -12.91 19.21 -12.79
CA LEU A 23 -12.26 18.71 -14.00
C LEU A 23 -12.83 19.39 -15.26
N GLU A 24 -14.15 19.65 -15.28
CA GLU A 24 -14.80 20.36 -16.39
C GLU A 24 -14.32 21.81 -16.50
N GLU A 25 -14.11 22.50 -15.39
CA GLU A 25 -13.49 23.83 -15.37
C GLU A 25 -12.08 23.83 -16.00
N GLN A 26 -11.39 22.69 -15.91
CA GLN A 26 -10.07 22.46 -16.52
C GLN A 26 -10.14 21.90 -17.95
N GLY A 27 -11.34 21.75 -18.52
CA GLY A 27 -11.55 21.22 -19.86
C GLY A 27 -11.31 19.71 -19.99
N MET A 28 -11.50 18.95 -18.91
CA MET A 28 -11.26 17.51 -18.85
C MET A 28 -12.44 16.76 -18.24
N THR A 29 -12.74 15.56 -18.75
CA THR A 29 -13.74 14.66 -18.15
C THR A 29 -13.13 13.75 -17.08
N VAL A 30 -13.97 13.26 -16.16
CA VAL A 30 -13.56 12.24 -15.16
C VAL A 30 -12.93 11.02 -15.86
N SER A 31 -13.50 10.57 -16.96
CA SER A 31 -13.02 9.43 -17.74
C SER A 31 -11.62 9.67 -18.34
N GLU A 32 -11.31 10.89 -18.76
CA GLU A 32 -9.96 11.24 -19.24
C GLU A 32 -8.94 11.24 -18.11
N ALA A 33 -9.28 11.87 -16.97
CA ALA A 33 -8.42 11.88 -15.81
C ALA A 33 -8.08 10.45 -15.33
N VAL A 34 -9.09 9.57 -15.25
CA VAL A 34 -8.90 8.17 -14.87
C VAL A 34 -8.06 7.40 -15.89
N ARG A 35 -8.28 7.61 -17.20
CA ARG A 35 -7.45 6.99 -18.25
C ARG A 35 -5.98 7.40 -18.13
N ILE A 36 -5.71 8.70 -17.97
CA ILE A 36 -4.35 9.23 -17.81
C ILE A 36 -3.69 8.64 -16.56
N LEU A 37 -4.40 8.62 -15.43
CA LEU A 37 -3.91 8.05 -14.17
C LEU A 37 -3.48 6.58 -14.35
N LEU A 38 -4.36 5.75 -14.93
CA LEU A 38 -4.12 4.32 -15.07
C LEU A 38 -3.03 4.02 -16.11
N THR A 39 -3.03 4.72 -17.24
CA THR A 39 -1.97 4.58 -18.26
C THR A 39 -0.61 4.97 -17.71
N ARG A 40 -0.53 6.10 -16.99
CA ARG A 40 0.72 6.55 -16.38
C ARG A 40 1.23 5.58 -15.32
N THR A 41 0.34 5.09 -14.46
CA THR A 41 0.68 4.09 -13.44
C THR A 41 1.18 2.79 -14.07
N ALA A 42 0.55 2.33 -15.16
CA ALA A 42 0.95 1.11 -15.86
C ALA A 42 2.33 1.23 -16.54
N ASN A 43 2.67 2.42 -17.06
CA ASN A 43 3.92 2.66 -17.77
C ASN A 43 5.09 3.00 -16.82
N GLU A 44 4.83 3.78 -15.77
CA GLU A 44 5.86 4.28 -14.84
C GLU A 44 6.04 3.39 -13.60
N GLY A 45 5.10 2.48 -13.34
CA GLY A 45 5.15 1.58 -12.17
C GLY A 45 4.92 2.28 -10.83
N ALA A 46 4.48 3.55 -10.83
CA ALA A 46 4.21 4.34 -9.64
C ALA A 46 2.98 5.25 -9.83
N LEU A 47 2.33 5.62 -8.73
CA LEU A 47 1.26 6.62 -8.76
C LEU A 47 1.84 8.01 -9.07
N PRO A 48 1.11 8.86 -9.81
CA PRO A 48 1.56 10.22 -10.16
C PRO A 48 1.47 11.21 -8.99
N PHE A 49 1.02 10.76 -7.82
CA PHE A 49 0.97 11.51 -6.58
C PHE A 49 1.45 10.61 -5.43
N THR A 50 1.97 11.23 -4.38
CA THR A 50 2.37 10.51 -3.18
C THR A 50 1.12 10.10 -2.38
N PRO A 51 0.83 8.80 -2.21
CA PRO A 51 -0.30 8.40 -1.38
C PRO A 51 -0.08 8.82 0.07
N ALA A 52 -1.02 9.59 0.62
CA ALA A 52 -0.91 10.21 1.95
C ALA A 52 -0.73 9.20 3.11
N ASN A 53 -1.14 7.94 2.92
CA ASN A 53 -1.04 6.88 3.93
C ASN A 53 0.39 6.37 4.19
N ASN A 54 1.40 6.92 3.52
CA ASN A 54 2.73 6.33 3.58
C ASN A 54 3.70 7.05 4.52
N GLU A 55 3.43 8.28 4.99
CA GLU A 55 4.46 8.97 5.78
C GLU A 55 4.59 8.38 7.19
N ALA A 56 3.48 8.23 7.92
CA ALA A 56 3.49 7.60 9.24
C ALA A 56 3.94 6.12 9.18
N TYR A 57 3.46 5.38 8.17
CA TYR A 57 3.87 4.00 7.94
C TYR A 57 5.36 3.89 7.57
N ASN A 58 5.87 4.73 6.67
CA ASN A 58 7.28 4.75 6.31
C ASN A 58 8.16 5.18 7.47
N ALA A 59 7.74 6.15 8.27
CA ALA A 59 8.48 6.58 9.46
C ALA A 59 8.59 5.43 10.46
N TRP A 60 7.47 4.75 10.76
CA TRP A 60 7.46 3.56 11.60
C TRP A 60 8.33 2.43 11.01
N PHE A 61 8.21 2.16 9.72
CA PHE A 61 8.97 1.09 9.05
C PHE A 61 10.47 1.37 9.08
N ARG A 62 10.90 2.59 8.74
CA ARG A 62 12.30 3.00 8.80
C ARG A 62 12.86 2.92 10.21
N ALA A 63 12.09 3.35 11.22
CA ALA A 63 12.49 3.22 12.61
C ALA A 63 12.69 1.76 13.02
N LYS A 64 11.81 0.84 12.58
CA LYS A 64 11.94 -0.59 12.87
C LYS A 64 13.09 -1.26 12.13
N VAL A 65 13.39 -0.84 10.91
CA VAL A 65 14.57 -1.30 10.18
C VAL A 65 15.84 -0.83 10.90
N GLN A 66 15.90 0.44 11.30
CA GLN A 66 17.05 0.99 12.00
C GLN A 66 17.28 0.29 13.36
N GLU A 67 16.22 0.08 14.14
CA GLU A 67 16.27 -0.69 15.39
C GLU A 67 16.86 -2.10 15.19
N ALA A 68 16.54 -2.77 14.07
CA ALA A 68 17.07 -4.08 13.75
C ALA A 68 18.53 -4.05 13.28
N LEU A 69 18.96 -2.97 12.61
CA LEU A 69 20.35 -2.77 12.19
C LEU A 69 21.27 -2.41 13.37
N ASP A 70 20.75 -1.64 14.33
CA ASP A 70 21.48 -1.21 15.53
C ASP A 70 21.50 -2.28 16.63
N ASP A 71 20.80 -3.40 16.44
CA ASP A 71 20.73 -4.48 17.42
C ASP A 71 22.10 -5.16 17.58
N PRO A 72 22.74 -5.08 18.78
CA PRO A 72 24.07 -5.65 18.99
C PRO A 72 24.05 -7.18 19.14
N ARG A 73 22.86 -7.81 19.15
CA ARG A 73 22.73 -9.25 19.31
C ARG A 73 23.30 -9.99 18.10
N PRO A 74 23.96 -11.15 18.30
CA PRO A 74 24.50 -11.92 17.20
C PRO A 74 23.38 -12.43 16.29
N ALA A 75 23.66 -12.49 14.99
CA ALA A 75 22.77 -13.10 14.02
C ALA A 75 22.48 -14.56 14.41
N VAL A 76 21.22 -14.95 14.29
CA VAL A 76 20.74 -16.30 14.63
C VAL A 76 20.47 -17.06 13.33
N SER A 77 20.86 -18.34 13.25
CA SER A 77 20.58 -19.16 12.08
C SER A 77 19.08 -19.36 11.88
N ARG A 78 18.66 -19.57 10.63
CA ARG A 78 17.25 -19.81 10.31
C ARG A 78 16.68 -21.01 11.07
N GLU A 79 17.44 -22.10 11.16
CA GLU A 79 17.06 -23.33 11.87
C GLU A 79 16.78 -23.07 13.35
N GLU A 80 17.63 -22.25 13.99
CA GLU A 80 17.48 -21.87 15.39
C GLU A 80 16.24 -20.97 15.60
N VAL A 81 15.99 -20.02 14.69
CA VAL A 81 14.78 -19.19 14.70
C VAL A 81 13.52 -20.06 14.58
N ASP A 82 13.51 -21.01 13.64
CA ASP A 82 12.37 -21.89 13.40
C ASP A 82 12.06 -22.74 14.62
N ARG A 83 13.09 -23.30 15.27
CA ARG A 83 12.95 -24.06 16.52
C ARG A 83 12.34 -23.20 17.63
N ARG A 84 12.91 -22.02 17.91
CA ARG A 84 12.41 -21.09 18.96
C ARG A 84 10.97 -20.67 18.71
N MET A 85 10.60 -20.40 17.45
CA MET A 85 9.24 -19.99 17.11
C MET A 85 8.26 -21.15 17.22
N ALA A 86 8.67 -22.39 16.92
CA ALA A 86 7.85 -23.58 17.14
C ALA A 86 7.55 -23.81 18.63
N GLU A 87 8.57 -23.69 19.49
CA GLU A 87 8.43 -23.78 20.95
C GLU A 87 7.48 -22.71 21.48
N ARG A 88 7.68 -21.43 21.11
CA ARG A 88 6.80 -20.32 21.51
C ARG A 88 5.35 -20.54 21.12
N ARG A 89 5.10 -21.01 19.89
CA ARG A 89 3.74 -21.33 19.42
C ARG A 89 3.12 -22.48 20.21
N ALA A 90 3.89 -23.54 20.51
CA ALA A 90 3.42 -24.66 21.30
C ALA A 90 3.04 -24.23 22.73
N SER A 91 3.89 -23.42 23.39
CA SER A 91 3.60 -22.89 24.72
C SER A 91 2.38 -21.95 24.73
N ALA A 92 2.21 -21.11 23.71
CA ALA A 92 1.03 -20.25 23.60
C ALA A 92 -0.26 -21.07 23.45
N ARG A 93 -0.23 -22.15 22.65
CA ARG A 93 -1.35 -23.08 22.48
C ARG A 93 -1.67 -23.87 23.75
N ALA A 94 -0.66 -24.24 24.52
CA ALA A 94 -0.86 -24.94 25.79
C ALA A 94 -1.52 -24.03 26.85
N LYS A 95 -1.25 -22.72 26.84
CA LYS A 95 -1.87 -21.74 27.76
C LYS A 95 -3.33 -21.38 27.42
N LEU A 96 -3.78 -21.74 26.22
CA LEU A 96 -5.16 -21.52 25.74
C LEU A 96 -6.09 -22.70 26.03
N ARG A 97 -5.55 -23.81 26.56
CA ARG A 97 -6.29 -24.97 27.03
C ARG A 97 -6.41 -24.93 28.55
#